data_AF-A0A960P0N2-F1
#
_entry.id   AF-A0A960P0N2-F1
#
_cell.length_a   1.000
_cell.length_b   1.000
_cell.length_c   1.000
_cell.angle_alpha   90.00
_cell.angle_beta   90.00
_cell.angle_gamma   90.00
#
_symmetry.space_group_name_H-M   'P 1'
#
loop_
_entity.id
_entity.type
_entity.pdbx_description
1 polymer ?
#
loop_
_entity_poly.entity_id
_entity_poly.type
_entity_poly.pdbx_seq_one_letter_code
_entity_poly.pdbx_strand_id
1 'polypeptide(L)'
;MYRSLNAAPASSLAVERRGAVVGKFCRACKSIYPALARRHAGKPSYGKDHISAPCAYEGRPFEPEADWWEPAVVVLDPAPAPEPESKPAA
;
A
#
# COMPACT_ATOMS: atom_id res chain seq x y z
N MET A 1 9.93 17.50 -5.51
CA MET A 1 8.65 17.15 -4.85
C MET A 1 8.30 15.72 -5.23
N TYR A 2 8.55 14.74 -4.37
CA TYR A 2 8.07 13.38 -4.60
C TYR A 2 6.56 13.39 -4.33
N ARG A 3 5.76 13.27 -5.39
CA ARG A 3 4.32 12.99 -5.26
C ARG A 3 4.25 11.72 -4.40
N SER A 4 3.73 11.82 -3.18
CA SER A 4 3.42 10.64 -2.38
C SER A 4 2.51 9.78 -3.24
N LEU A 5 3.04 8.69 -3.82
CA LEU A 5 2.25 7.74 -4.58
C LEU A 5 1.15 7.28 -3.63
N ASN A 6 -0.10 7.63 -3.95
CA ASN A 6 -1.25 7.24 -3.16
C ASN A 6 -1.38 5.72 -3.28
N ALA A 7 -0.83 4.99 -2.31
CA ALA A 7 -0.68 3.55 -2.34
C ALA A 7 -1.26 2.94 -1.08
N ALA A 8 -1.92 1.79 -1.24
CA ALA A 8 -2.62 1.09 -0.17
C ALA A 8 -2.39 -0.44 -0.30
N PRO A 9 -2.60 -1.21 0.77
CA PRO A 9 -2.63 -2.67 0.68
C PRO A 9 -3.69 -3.14 -0.33
N ALA A 10 -3.35 -4.09 -1.19
CA ALA A 10 -4.28 -4.61 -2.19
C ALA A 10 -5.59 -5.11 -1.57
N SER A 11 -5.55 -5.72 -0.39
CA SER A 11 -6.72 -6.22 0.33
C SER A 11 -7.68 -5.13 0.80
N SER A 12 -7.23 -3.88 0.98
CA SER A 12 -8.10 -2.77 1.40
C SER A 12 -8.84 -2.09 0.25
N LEU A 13 -8.57 -2.50 -0.99
CA LEU A 13 -9.19 -1.91 -2.18
C LEU A 13 -10.05 -2.93 -2.92
N ALA A 14 -11.18 -2.47 -3.47
CA ALA A 14 -11.93 -3.21 -4.48
C ALA A 14 -11.05 -3.44 -5.72
N VAL A 15 -11.25 -4.56 -6.43
CA VAL A 15 -10.36 -4.98 -7.53
C VAL A 15 -10.27 -3.91 -8.62
N GLU A 16 -11.38 -3.24 -8.94
CA GLU A 16 -11.46 -2.15 -9.92
C GLU A 16 -10.66 -0.89 -9.53
N ARG A 17 -10.28 -0.76 -8.26
CA ARG A 17 -9.51 0.38 -7.73
C ARG A 17 -8.03 0.06 -7.53
N ARG A 18 -7.59 -1.16 -7.84
CA ARG A 18 -6.20 -1.60 -7.70
C ARG A 18 -5.41 -1.27 -8.95
N GLY A 19 -4.49 -0.33 -8.84
CA GLY A 19 -3.53 0.01 -9.89
C GLY A 19 -2.30 -0.89 -9.86
N ALA A 20 -1.20 -0.39 -10.43
CA ALA A 20 0.08 -1.09 -10.45
C ALA A 20 0.62 -1.34 -9.03
N VAL A 21 1.30 -2.48 -8.85
CA VAL A 21 2.06 -2.76 -7.63
C VAL A 21 3.28 -1.85 -7.58
N VAL A 22 3.39 -1.04 -6.53
CA VAL A 22 4.48 -0.09 -6.32
C VAL A 22 5.34 -0.45 -5.12
N GLY A 23 4.90 -1.40 -4.29
CA GLY A 23 5.62 -1.75 -3.08
C GLY A 23 5.11 -3.00 -2.38
N LYS A 24 5.61 -3.17 -1.17
CA LYS A 24 5.19 -4.21 -0.24
C LYS A 24 4.68 -3.54 1.03
N PHE A 25 3.48 -3.89 1.44
CA PHE A 25 2.86 -3.37 2.65
C PHE A 25 3.02 -4.38 3.79
N CYS A 26 3.60 -3.96 4.91
CA CYS A 26 3.67 -4.79 6.12
C CYS A 26 2.44 -4.56 6.99
N ARG A 27 1.74 -5.65 7.35
CA ARG A 27 0.50 -5.59 8.12
C ARG A 27 0.72 -5.23 9.59
N ALA A 28 1.90 -5.52 10.15
CA ALA A 28 2.21 -5.20 11.55
C ALA A 28 2.59 -3.74 11.77
N CYS A 29 3.57 -3.23 11.01
CA CYS A 29 4.03 -1.85 11.17
C CYS A 29 3.30 -0.83 10.26
N LYS A 30 2.33 -1.29 9.46
CA LYS A 30 1.53 -0.48 8.52
C LYS A 30 2.37 0.40 7.58
N SER A 31 3.56 -0.06 7.24
CA SER A 31 4.52 0.67 6.40
C SER A 31 4.65 0.06 5.01
N ILE A 32 4.96 0.91 4.02
CA ILE A 32 5.21 0.52 2.63
C ILE A 32 6.71 0.50 2.36
N TYR A 33 7.16 -0.58 1.74
CA TYR A 33 8.53 -0.84 1.33
C TYR A 33 8.63 -0.88 -0.21
N PRO A 34 9.81 -0.61 -0.80
CA PRO A 34 10.00 -0.70 -2.25
C PRO A 34 9.63 -2.07 -2.80
N ALA A 35 9.10 -2.13 -4.03
CA ALA A 35 8.67 -3.39 -4.66
C ALA A 35 9.79 -4.43 -4.75
N LEU A 36 11.03 -3.98 -4.99
CA LEU A 36 12.22 -4.83 -5.08
C LEU A 36 12.85 -5.19 -3.73
N ALA A 37 12.28 -4.72 -2.61
CA ALA A 37 12.80 -5.05 -1.29
C ALA A 37 12.70 -6.56 -1.04
N ARG A 38 13.84 -7.20 -0.75
CA ARG A 38 13.91 -8.64 -0.46
C ARG A 38 13.52 -8.97 0.98
N ARG A 39 13.74 -8.05 1.92
CA ARG A 39 13.52 -8.23 3.35
C ARG A 39 12.84 -7.00 3.96
N HIS A 40 12.11 -7.21 5.03
CA HIS A 40 11.59 -6.15 5.87
C HIS A 40 12.76 -5.48 6.60
N ALA A 41 13.14 -4.30 6.14
CA ALA A 41 14.17 -3.48 6.75
C ALA A 41 13.49 -2.24 7.34
N GLY A 42 13.29 -2.23 8.65
CA GLY A 42 12.76 -1.12 9.41
C GLY A 42 13.51 0.15 9.08
N LYS A 43 12.80 1.29 9.08
CA LYS A 43 13.48 2.58 8.99
C LYS A 43 14.25 2.78 10.29
N PRO A 44 15.55 3.11 10.25
CA PRO A 44 16.23 3.56 11.45
C PRO A 44 15.59 4.88 11.90
N SER A 45 14.94 4.85 13.06
CA SER A 45 14.44 6.05 13.73
C SER A 45 15.60 6.71 14.46
N TYR A 46 16.21 7.72 13.84
CA TYR A 46 17.23 8.53 14.51
C TYR A 46 16.54 9.66 15.29
N GLY A 47 16.32 9.45 16.59
CA GLY A 47 15.71 10.42 17.49
C GLY A 47 15.95 10.07 18.96
N LYS A 48 15.99 11.08 19.84
CA LYS A 48 16.47 10.98 21.24
C LYS A 48 15.56 10.16 22.16
N ASP A 49 14.33 9.84 21.74
CA ASP A 49 13.27 9.31 22.62
C ASP A 49 12.56 8.05 22.13
N HIS A 50 13.02 7.39 21.06
CA HIS A 50 12.25 6.29 20.46
C HIS A 50 12.92 4.93 20.63
N ILE A 51 12.63 4.27 21.77
CA ILE A 51 12.49 2.80 21.78
C ILE A 51 11.23 2.48 20.96
N SER A 52 11.28 2.66 19.64
CA SER A 52 10.30 2.01 18.76
C SER A 52 10.76 0.58 18.61
N ALA A 53 10.09 -0.33 19.32
CA ALA A 53 10.35 -1.75 19.15
C ALA A 53 10.32 -2.06 17.63
N PRO A 54 11.38 -2.68 17.08
CA PRO A 54 11.38 -3.05 15.67
C PRO A 54 10.15 -3.93 15.41
N CYS A 55 9.56 -3.79 14.22
CA CYS A 55 8.48 -4.66 13.77
C CYS A 55 8.83 -6.13 14.08
N ALA A 56 7.86 -6.95 14.51
CA ALA A 56 8.11 -8.36 14.83
C ALA A 56 8.64 -9.18 13.63
N TYR A 57 8.51 -8.64 12.42
CA TYR A 57 9.00 -9.22 11.16
C TYR A 57 10.29 -8.57 10.65
N GLU A 58 10.94 -7.74 11.47
CA GLU A 58 12.21 -7.12 11.11
C GLU A 58 13.26 -8.17 10.68
N GLY A 59 13.94 -7.89 9.57
CA GLY A 59 14.91 -8.78 8.95
C GLY A 59 14.32 -9.99 8.21
N ARG A 60 13.01 -10.24 8.29
CA ARG A 60 12.37 -11.38 7.61
C ARG A 60 12.23 -11.13 6.10
N PRO A 61 12.37 -12.17 5.26
CA PRO A 61 12.17 -12.08 3.82
C PRO A 61 10.70 -11.87 3.46
N PHE A 62 10.43 -11.07 2.42
CA PHE A 62 9.09 -10.90 1.87
C PHE A 62 8.71 -12.09 0.97
N GLU A 63 8.54 -13.26 1.59
CA GLU A 63 8.17 -14.52 0.93
C GLU A 63 6.72 -14.47 0.43
N PRO A 64 6.39 -14.93 -0.79
CA PRO A 64 5.04 -14.87 -1.35
C PRO A 64 3.94 -15.50 -0.48
N GLU A 65 4.29 -16.50 0.32
CA GLU A 65 3.36 -17.25 1.17
C GLU A 65 3.18 -16.65 2.57
N ALA A 66 3.94 -15.60 2.92
CA ALA A 66 3.84 -14.99 4.23
C ALA A 66 2.55 -14.18 4.40
N ASP A 67 1.84 -14.42 5.50
CA ASP A 67 0.55 -13.79 5.81
C ASP A 67 0.67 -12.36 6.36
N TRP A 68 1.90 -11.93 6.72
CA TRP A 68 2.16 -10.66 7.39
C TRP A 68 2.44 -9.49 6.44
N TRP A 69 2.57 -9.74 5.13
CA TRP A 69 2.72 -8.68 4.13
C TRP A 69 1.86 -8.94 2.90
N GLU A 70 1.65 -7.89 2.11
CA GLU A 70 0.93 -7.98 0.84
C GLU A 70 1.41 -6.92 -0.15
N PRO A 71 1.02 -6.99 -1.44
CA PRO A 71 1.36 -5.95 -2.40
C PRO A 71 0.77 -4.59 -2.02
N ALA A 72 1.58 -3.54 -2.07
CA ALA A 72 1.11 -2.16 -2.03
C ALA A 72 0.83 -1.70 -3.46
N VAL A 73 -0.41 -1.33 -3.75
CA VAL A 73 -0.87 -0.94 -5.09
C VAL A 73 -1.25 0.54 -5.12
N VAL A 74 -1.11 1.16 -6.29
CA VAL A 74 -1.64 2.51 -6.53
C VAL A 74 -3.16 2.49 -6.37
N VAL A 75 -3.71 3.45 -5.65
CA VAL A 75 -5.14 3.66 -5.55
C VAL A 75 -5.61 4.37 -6.82
N LEU A 76 -6.46 3.72 -7.60
CA LEU A 76 -7.11 4.35 -8.75
C LEU A 76 -8.34 5.13 -8.28
N ASP A 77 -8.57 6.27 -8.93
CA ASP A 77 -9.82 7.01 -8.80
C ASP A 77 -10.98 6.17 -9.36
N PRO A 78 -12.16 6.21 -8.71
CA PRO A 78 -13.34 5.54 -9.24
C PRO A 78 -13.66 6.10 -10.63
N ALA A 79 -14.06 5.23 -11.56
CA ALA A 79 -14.57 5.69 -12.84
C ALA A 79 -15.73 6.68 -12.60
N PRO A 80 -15.81 7.79 -13.35
CA PRO A 80 -16.94 8.69 -13.25
C PRO A 80 -18.22 7.89 -13.50
N ALA A 81 -19.21 8.06 -12.61
CA ALA A 81 -20.52 7.43 -12.81
C ALA A 81 -21.08 7.85 -14.17
N PRO A 82 -21.77 6.96 -14.91
CA PRO A 82 -22.43 7.35 -16.14
C PRO A 82 -23.41 8.49 -15.83
N GLU A 83 -23.28 9.60 -16.57
CA GLU A 83 -24.19 10.73 -16.45
C GLU A 83 -25.63 10.24 -16.68
N PRO A 84 -26.61 10.67 -15.87
CA PRO A 84 -27.99 10.30 -16.12
C PRO A 84 -28.41 10.88 -17.47
N GLU A 85 -28.74 10.00 -18.42
CA GLU A 85 -29.34 10.36 -19.70
C GLU A 85 -30.54 11.29 -19.44
N SER A 86 -30.39 12.57 -19.75
CA SER A 86 -31.49 13.52 -19.75
C SER A 86 -32.49 13.08 -20.80
N LYS A 87 -33.53 12.39 -20.33
CA LYS A 87 -34.71 12.02 -21.11
C LYS A 87 -35.28 13.30 -21.74
N PRO A 88 -35.36 13.44 -23.08
CA PRO A 88 -36.01 14.60 -23.66
C PRO A 88 -37.51 14.54 -23.32
N ALA A 89 -38.01 15.61 -22.70
CA ALA A 89 -39.43 15.81 -22.49
C ALA A 89 -40.10 16.05 -23.85
N ALA A 90 -41.15 15.27 -24.11
CA ALA A 90 -42.02 15.37 -25.28
C ALA A 90 -43.07 16.47 -25.11
#